data_AF-A0A3M2CG86-F1
#
_entry.id   AF-A0A3M2CG86-F1
#
_cell.length_a   1.000
_cell.length_b   1.000
_cell.length_c   1.000
_cell.angle_alpha   90.00
_cell.angle_beta   90.00
_cell.angle_gamma   90.00
#
_symmetry.space_group_name_H-M   'P 1'
#
loop_
_entity.id
_entity.type
_entity.pdbx_description
1 polymer ?
#
loop_
_entity_poly.entity_id
_entity_poly.type
_entity_poly.pdbx_seq_one_letter_code
_entity_poly.pdbx_strand_id
1 'polypeptide(L)'
;MEKEARKKVTQRRTLQKRKVKRQPKQMYRVEGIGRRGVIRYVKVIGHPGSWTIRGMDGLNFHVVADTVQDAVQRARKRIPFRPIVIRPVSADGTVGASITLPPAPTPTAKPSRA
;
A
#
# COMPACT_ATOMS: atom_id res chain seq x y z
N MET A 1 57.45 -19.96 -32.14
CA MET A 1 56.60 -18.83 -32.58
C MET A 1 55.36 -19.48 -33.16
N GLU A 2 54.13 -19.35 -32.67
CA GLU A 2 53.45 -18.19 -32.09
C GLU A 2 52.19 -18.70 -31.35
N LYS A 3 52.01 -18.30 -30.08
CA LYS A 3 50.80 -18.56 -29.29
C LYS A 3 49.96 -17.29 -29.34
N GLU A 4 48.95 -17.21 -30.20
CA GLU A 4 47.96 -16.10 -30.22
C GLU A 4 46.70 -16.62 -30.94
N ALA A 5 45.45 -16.36 -30.55
CA ALA A 5 44.90 -15.51 -29.53
C ALA A 5 43.49 -16.04 -29.18
N ARG A 6 43.34 -16.63 -27.98
CA ARG A 6 42.03 -16.74 -27.32
C ARG A 6 41.70 -15.37 -26.76
N LYS A 7 40.86 -14.57 -27.42
CA LYS A 7 40.28 -13.38 -26.78
C LYS A 7 38.88 -13.05 -27.31
N LYS A 8 37.92 -13.35 -26.45
CA LYS A 8 36.87 -12.42 -26.03
C LYS A 8 36.00 -11.83 -27.14
N VAL A 9 34.93 -12.53 -27.47
CA VAL A 9 33.66 -11.86 -27.80
C VAL A 9 32.60 -12.37 -26.81
N THR A 10 32.83 -12.07 -25.53
CA THR A 10 31.74 -12.05 -24.56
C THR A 10 30.89 -10.85 -24.93
N GLN A 11 29.88 -11.07 -25.79
CA GLN A 11 28.82 -10.09 -26.01
C GLN A 11 28.20 -9.81 -24.65
N ARG A 12 28.61 -8.70 -24.05
CA ARG A 12 27.88 -8.04 -22.99
C ARG A 12 26.53 -7.67 -23.60
N ARG A 13 25.55 -8.58 -23.45
CA ARG A 13 24.13 -8.23 -23.48
C ARG A 13 23.96 -7.14 -22.44
N THR A 14 24.04 -5.90 -22.90
CA THR A 14 23.57 -4.74 -22.18
C THR A 14 22.09 -4.98 -21.94
N LEU A 15 21.79 -5.55 -20.76
CA LEU A 15 20.47 -5.51 -20.14
C LEU A 15 20.05 -4.04 -20.16
N GLN A 16 19.33 -3.65 -21.21
CA GLN A 16 18.55 -2.43 -21.26
C GLN A 16 17.58 -2.55 -20.10
N LYS A 17 17.99 -2.06 -18.93
CA LYS A 17 17.10 -1.79 -17.81
C LYS A 17 16.09 -0.78 -18.35
N ARG A 18 14.98 -1.27 -18.90
CA ARG A 18 13.80 -0.47 -19.17
C ARG A 18 13.59 0.34 -17.90
N LYS A 19 13.73 1.67 -17.98
CA LYS A 19 13.32 2.58 -16.92
C LYS A 19 11.81 2.41 -16.81
N VAL A 20 11.37 1.43 -16.04
CA VAL A 20 9.97 1.29 -15.65
C VAL A 20 9.65 2.63 -14.99
N LYS A 21 8.82 3.44 -15.65
CA LYS A 21 8.28 4.68 -15.08
C LYS A 21 7.60 4.26 -13.77
N ARG A 22 8.32 4.39 -12.65
CA ARG A 22 7.78 4.11 -11.33
C ARG A 22 6.70 5.15 -11.12
N GLN A 23 5.45 4.71 -11.02
CA GLN A 23 4.37 5.63 -10.71
C GLN A 23 4.72 6.39 -9.41
N PRO A 24 4.36 7.68 -9.32
CA PRO A 24 4.62 8.45 -8.12
C PRO A 24 3.95 7.73 -6.93
N LYS A 25 4.73 7.52 -5.87
CA LYS A 25 4.20 6.94 -4.64
C LYS A 25 3.24 7.95 -4.02
N GLN A 26 1.97 7.58 -3.95
CA GLN A 26 0.94 8.31 -3.24
C GLN A 26 1.02 7.97 -1.75
N MET A 27 0.66 8.95 -0.93
CA MET A 27 0.71 8.85 0.52
C MET A 27 -0.64 9.22 1.10
N TYR A 28 -1.10 8.46 2.07
CA TYR A 28 -2.36 8.67 2.74
C TYR A 28 -2.19 8.47 4.25
N ARG A 29 -2.93 9.24 5.03
CA ARG A 29 -3.13 9.06 6.46
C ARG A 29 -4.51 8.48 6.67
N VAL A 30 -4.58 7.32 7.28
CA VAL A 30 -5.85 6.66 7.59
C VAL A 30 -6.10 6.81 9.08
N GLU A 31 -7.16 7.52 9.42
CA GLU A 31 -7.60 7.79 10.78
C GLU A 31 -8.75 6.85 11.15
N GLY A 32 -8.80 6.46 12.42
CA GLY A 32 -9.85 5.60 12.92
C GLY A 32 -9.94 5.57 14.43
N ILE A 33 -10.94 4.85 14.94
CA ILE A 33 -11.22 4.75 16.37
C ILE A 33 -10.78 3.38 16.89
N GLY A 34 -9.93 3.39 17.90
CA GLY A 34 -9.51 2.19 18.62
C GLY A 34 -10.56 1.68 19.62
N ARG A 35 -10.28 0.54 20.26
CA ARG A 35 -11.22 -0.13 21.18
C ARG A 35 -11.70 0.72 22.37
N ARG A 36 -10.91 1.72 22.80
CA ARG A 36 -11.23 2.62 23.92
C ARG A 36 -11.68 4.02 23.48
N GLY A 37 -12.14 4.18 22.24
CA GLY A 37 -12.53 5.51 21.72
C GLY A 37 -11.36 6.41 21.31
N VAL A 38 -10.11 5.98 21.56
CA VAL A 38 -8.90 6.74 21.20
C VAL A 38 -8.73 6.79 19.68
N ILE A 39 -8.54 8.00 19.15
CA ILE A 39 -8.23 8.21 17.73
C ILE A 39 -6.81 7.70 17.46
N ARG A 40 -6.68 6.80 16.48
CA ARG A 40 -5.41 6.26 16.00
C ARG A 40 -5.28 6.51 14.51
N TYR A 41 -4.04 6.47 14.03
CA TYR A 41 -3.78 6.58 12.60
C TYR A 41 -2.71 5.61 12.12
N VAL A 42 -2.80 5.24 10.84
CA VAL A 42 -1.74 4.55 10.09
C VAL A 42 -1.41 5.34 8.82
N LYS A 43 -0.16 5.21 8.38
CA LYS A 43 0.33 5.78 7.13
C LYS A 43 0.26 4.71 6.04
N VAL A 44 -0.36 5.03 4.91
CA VAL A 44 -0.44 4.16 3.74
C VAL A 44 0.35 4.79 2.61
N ILE A 45 1.30 4.07 2.06
CA ILE A 45 2.22 4.58 1.03
C ILE A 45 2.26 3.56 -0.11
N GLY A 46 2.08 4.00 -1.34
CA GLY A 46 2.11 3.08 -2.47
C GLY A 46 1.56 3.68 -3.75
N HIS A 47 1.18 2.78 -4.65
CA HIS A 47 0.51 3.09 -5.90
C HIS A 47 -0.48 1.96 -6.20
N PRO A 48 -1.41 2.13 -7.15
CA PRO A 48 -2.26 1.03 -7.61
C PRO A 48 -1.46 -0.26 -7.87
N GLY A 49 -1.94 -1.37 -7.33
CA GLY A 49 -1.30 -2.67 -7.36
C GLY A 49 -0.30 -2.95 -6.22
N SER A 50 0.11 -1.95 -5.43
CA SER A 50 1.08 -2.15 -4.34
C SER A 50 1.02 -1.05 -3.27
N TRP A 51 0.50 -1.41 -2.10
CA TRP A 51 0.35 -0.53 -0.95
C TRP A 51 1.08 -1.07 0.27
N THR A 52 1.73 -0.17 1.02
CA THR A 52 2.38 -0.48 2.29
C THR A 52 1.69 0.27 3.41
N ILE A 53 1.25 -0.43 4.44
CA ILE A 53 0.56 0.12 5.61
C ILE A 53 1.51 0.10 6.78
N ARG A 54 1.78 1.29 7.35
CA ARG A 54 2.69 1.52 8.47
C ARG A 54 1.92 2.13 9.64
N GLY A 55 1.75 1.41 10.72
CA GLY A 55 1.24 1.93 11.98
C GLY A 55 2.37 2.45 12.87
N MET A 56 1.99 3.20 13.91
CA MET A 56 2.94 3.70 14.91
C MET A 56 3.51 2.59 15.80
N ASP A 57 2.73 1.54 16.05
CA ASP A 57 3.08 0.42 16.94
C ASP A 57 3.99 -0.63 16.25
N GLY A 58 4.81 -0.22 15.28
CA GLY A 58 5.65 -1.14 14.49
C GLY A 58 4.91 -1.99 13.45
N LEU A 59 3.59 -1.83 13.32
CA LEU A 59 2.78 -2.46 12.29
C LEU A 59 3.31 -2.08 10.90
N ASN A 60 3.76 -3.06 10.12
CA ASN A 60 4.24 -2.83 8.77
C ASN A 60 3.91 -4.03 7.89
N PHE A 61 3.02 -3.86 6.91
CA PHE A 61 2.70 -4.93 5.97
C PHE A 61 2.30 -4.39 4.61
N HIS A 62 2.43 -5.26 3.61
CA HIS A 62 2.12 -4.99 2.22
C HIS A 62 0.74 -5.55 1.85
N VAL A 63 0.03 -4.82 0.98
CA VAL A 63 -1.27 -5.19 0.42
C VAL A 63 -1.28 -4.91 -1.07
N VAL A 64 -1.64 -5.91 -1.86
CA VAL A 64 -1.92 -5.77 -3.29
C VAL A 64 -3.39 -5.40 -3.45
N ALA A 65 -3.65 -4.21 -3.99
CA ALA A 65 -4.98 -3.68 -4.26
C ALA A 65 -4.89 -2.54 -5.29
N ASP A 66 -5.95 -2.31 -6.05
CA ASP A 66 -5.96 -1.27 -7.10
C ASP A 66 -6.16 0.13 -6.53
N THR A 67 -6.87 0.26 -5.41
CA THR A 67 -7.14 1.54 -4.74
C THR A 67 -6.69 1.53 -3.29
N VAL A 68 -6.44 2.71 -2.73
CA VAL A 68 -6.14 2.86 -1.30
C VAL A 68 -7.32 2.40 -0.43
N GLN A 69 -8.56 2.58 -0.89
CA GLN A 69 -9.75 2.15 -0.16
C GLN A 69 -9.80 0.63 -0.03
N ASP A 70 -9.58 -0.11 -1.14
CA ASP A 70 -9.52 -1.57 -1.13
C ASP A 70 -8.33 -2.07 -0.29
N ALA A 71 -7.17 -1.41 -0.41
CA ALA A 71 -6.00 -1.72 0.43
C ALA A 71 -6.33 -1.64 1.94
N VAL A 72 -7.00 -0.56 2.36
CA VAL A 72 -7.42 -0.36 3.76
C VAL A 72 -8.51 -1.34 4.17
N GLN A 73 -9.46 -1.64 3.29
CA GLN A 73 -10.52 -2.63 3.55
C GLN A 73 -9.94 -4.04 3.76
N ARG A 74 -9.03 -4.50 2.89
CA ARG A 74 -8.34 -5.79 3.05
C ARG A 74 -7.48 -5.82 4.31
N ALA A 75 -6.86 -4.70 4.64
CA ALA A 75 -6.03 -4.53 5.82
C ALA A 75 -6.83 -4.41 7.12
N ARG A 76 -8.15 -4.18 7.06
CA ARG A 76 -8.99 -3.88 8.22
C ARG A 76 -8.94 -4.93 9.31
N LYS A 77 -8.77 -6.21 8.97
CA LYS A 77 -8.62 -7.31 9.94
C LYS A 77 -7.28 -7.27 10.68
N ARG A 78 -6.26 -6.64 10.09
CA ARG A 78 -4.89 -6.51 10.63
C ARG A 78 -4.65 -5.18 11.33
N ILE A 79 -5.46 -4.16 11.06
CA ILE A 79 -5.37 -2.85 11.72
C ILE A 79 -6.07 -2.96 13.09
N PRO A 80 -5.41 -2.59 14.20
CA PRO A 80 -5.96 -2.76 15.56
C PRO A 80 -7.07 -1.76 15.93
N PHE A 81 -7.60 -1.02 14.95
CA PHE A 81 -8.64 -0.02 15.12
C PHE A 81 -9.55 0.01 13.89
N ARG A 82 -10.75 0.59 14.02
CA ARG A 82 -11.70 0.73 12.92
C ARG A 82 -11.33 1.94 12.08
N PRO A 83 -10.92 1.79 10.81
CA PRO A 83 -10.67 2.92 9.91
C PRO A 83 -11.96 3.68 9.63
N ILE A 84 -11.89 5.01 9.56
CA ILE A 84 -13.04 5.90 9.33
C ILE A 84 -12.75 6.84 8.16
N VAL A 85 -11.58 7.49 8.18
CA VAL A 85 -11.23 8.53 7.21
C VAL A 85 -9.90 8.22 6.56
N ILE A 86 -9.80 8.41 5.26
CA ILE A 86 -8.54 8.39 4.49
C ILE A 86 -8.26 9.83 4.05
N ARG A 87 -7.15 10.40 4.47
CA ARG A 87 -6.70 11.72 4.03
C ARG A 87 -5.48 11.58 3.12
N PRO A 88 -5.48 12.13 1.90
CA PRO A 88 -4.28 12.21 1.09
C PRO A 88 -3.24 13.08 1.79
N VAL A 89 -1.98 12.70 1.68
CA VAL A 89 -0.84 13.47 2.15
C VAL A 89 -0.05 13.88 0.92
N SER A 90 0.00 15.17 0.67
CA SER A 90 0.76 15.78 -0.41
C SER A 90 2.26 15.61 -0.17
N ALA A 91 3.07 15.81 -1.22
CA ALA A 91 4.51 15.61 -1.16
C ALA A 91 5.23 16.57 -0.20
N ASP A 92 4.64 17.74 0.05
CA ASP A 92 5.04 18.75 1.02
C ASP A 92 4.60 18.42 2.47
N GLY A 93 3.90 17.30 2.67
CA GLY A 93 3.40 16.86 3.97
C GLY A 93 2.04 17.48 4.35
N THR A 94 1.44 18.30 3.49
CA THR A 94 0.10 18.84 3.75
C THR A 94 -0.95 17.75 3.64
N VAL A 95 -1.93 17.76 4.56
CA VAL A 95 -3.01 16.78 4.59
C VAL A 95 -4.20 17.36 3.82
N GLY A 96 -4.53 16.75 2.69
CA GLY A 96 -5.62 17.20 1.82
C GLY A 96 -7.01 16.75 2.29
N ALA A 97 -8.01 16.99 1.43
CA ALA A 97 -9.41 16.71 1.71
C ALA A 97 -9.66 15.24 2.05
N SER A 98 -10.47 14.99 3.08
CA SER A 98 -10.79 13.66 3.58
C SER A 98 -11.71 12.87 2.64
N ILE A 99 -11.36 11.61 2.41
CA ILE A 99 -12.20 10.59 1.78
C ILE A 99 -12.78 9.73 2.90
N THR A 100 -14.10 9.77 3.09
CA THR A 100 -14.78 8.92 4.06
C THR A 100 -14.85 7.49 3.54
N LEU A 101 -14.47 6.51 4.36
CA LEU A 101 -14.67 5.10 4.01
C LEU A 101 -16.15 4.75 4.13
N PRO A 102 -16.75 4.05 3.15
CA PRO A 102 -18.10 3.53 3.33
C PRO A 102 -18.14 2.62 4.56
N PRO A 103 -19.29 2.53 5.25
CA PRO A 103 -19.47 1.58 6.33
C PRO A 103 -19.13 0.16 5.85
N ALA A 104 -18.74 -0.72 6.78
CA ALA A 104 -18.52 -2.13 6.41
C ALA A 104 -19.80 -2.65 5.74
N PRO A 105 -19.70 -3.51 4.71
CA PRO A 105 -20.86 -4.27 4.29
C PRO A 105 -21.38 -5.00 5.54
N THR A 106 -22.62 -4.73 5.92
CA THR A 106 -23.31 -5.44 7.00
C THR A 106 -23.26 -6.93 6.63
N PRO A 107 -22.82 -7.82 7.52
CA PRO A 107 -22.90 -9.24 7.23
C PRO A 107 -24.37 -9.56 6.95
N THR A 108 -24.70 -9.93 5.71
CA THR A 108 -26.02 -10.40 5.35
C THR A 108 -26.32 -11.58 6.27
N ALA A 109 -27.24 -11.38 7.21
CA ALA A 109 -27.69 -12.42 8.10
C ALA A 109 -28.12 -13.59 7.22
N LYS A 110 -27.41 -14.72 7.29
CA LYS A 110 -27.88 -15.95 6.67
C LYS A 110 -29.23 -16.27 7.32
N PRO A 111 -30.29 -16.56 6.55
CA PRO A 111 -31.51 -17.07 7.14
C PRO A 111 -31.14 -18.35 7.89
N SER A 112 -31.30 -18.32 9.22
CA SER A 112 -31.20 -19.51 10.05
C SER A 112 -32.32 -20.42 9.61
N ARG A 113 -31.97 -21.53 8.95
CA ARG A 113 -32.91 -22.53 8.47
C ARG A 113 -33.56 -23.17 9.70
N ALA A 114 -34.88 -22.99 9.84
CA ALA A 114 -35.73 -23.71 10.77
C ALA A 114 -35.91 -25.17 10.32
#